data_AF-A0A9D1JGL1-F1
#
_entry.id   AF-A0A9D1JGL1-F1
#
_cell.length_a   1.000
_cell.length_b   1.000
_cell.length_c   1.000
_cell.angle_alpha   90.00
_cell.angle_beta   90.00
_cell.angle_gamma   90.00
#
_symmetry.space_group_name_H-M   'P 1'
#
loop_
_entity.id
_entity.type
_entity.pdbx_description
1 polymer ?
#
loop_
_entity_poly.entity_id
_entity_poly.type
_entity_poly.pdbx_seq_one_letter_code
_entity_poly.pdbx_strand_id
1 'polypeptide(L)'
;MCDDRELKCLKFVQNNIFCKDKQSIENSYIYKTYLNISNNELKKERDYLVNPEYNKPYFGLLERNREEFESILRVANRNRDTSCFPDFTFENGFIEHFQVTSSIENSKGSKHKRKENQFCRKVDTETKKQVLEWSETSRDAVLHSKSWKFQYPEHSYKFLCESFKRNWENHMESYGKYTGPQKIGIFMVEYSESALEMCENVYCDWINGMAQGDMRKQEKFNEYRLSRDKNLL
;
A
#
# COMPACT_ATOMS: atom_id res chain seq x y z
N MET A 1 -0.91 -2.99 20.34
CA MET A 1 -0.28 -3.75 19.24
C MET A 1 0.58 -2.82 18.39
N CYS A 2 1.73 -2.37 18.92
CA CYS A 2 2.99 -2.30 18.14
C CYS A 2 3.50 -3.75 18.10
N ASP A 3 4.05 -4.36 17.07
CA ASP A 3 4.60 -3.98 15.77
C ASP A 3 3.87 -4.81 14.70
N ASP A 4 3.67 -4.40 13.46
CA ASP A 4 4.72 -4.40 12.43
C ASP A 4 4.06 -3.86 11.14
N ARG A 5 4.11 -2.55 10.92
CA ARG A 5 3.32 -1.89 9.84
C ARG A 5 3.94 -2.20 8.48
N GLU A 6 5.25 -2.23 8.46
CA GLU A 6 6.12 -2.53 7.34
C GLU A 6 5.80 -3.95 6.85
N LEU A 7 5.74 -4.95 7.75
CA LEU A 7 5.37 -6.31 7.36
C LEU A 7 3.92 -6.42 6.93
N LYS A 8 2.98 -5.69 7.57
CA LYS A 8 1.59 -5.67 7.11
C LYS A 8 1.50 -5.16 5.68
N CYS A 9 2.26 -4.12 5.34
CA CYS A 9 2.31 -3.59 3.97
C CYS A 9 2.93 -4.62 3.00
N LEU A 10 4.08 -5.22 3.36
CA LEU A 10 4.70 -6.25 2.52
C LEU A 10 3.78 -7.46 2.32
N LYS A 11 3.13 -7.94 3.40
CA LYS A 11 2.17 -9.05 3.36
C LYS A 11 0.94 -8.70 2.54
N PHE A 12 0.47 -7.46 2.60
CA PHE A 12 -0.60 -7.00 1.73
C PHE A 12 -0.19 -7.15 0.27
N VAL A 13 0.99 -6.67 -0.13
CA VAL A 13 1.49 -6.82 -1.51
C VAL A 13 1.66 -8.30 -1.90
N GLN A 14 2.30 -9.10 -1.05
CA GLN A 14 2.48 -10.55 -1.27
C GLN A 14 1.14 -11.27 -1.45
N ASN A 15 0.15 -11.00 -0.60
CA ASN A 15 -1.15 -11.65 -0.66
C ASN A 15 -1.89 -11.31 -1.94
N ASN A 16 -1.79 -10.08 -2.44
CA ASN A 16 -2.47 -9.77 -3.68
C ASN A 16 -1.79 -10.44 -4.90
N ILE A 17 -0.49 -10.73 -4.84
CA ILE A 17 0.27 -11.35 -5.93
C ILE A 17 0.19 -12.89 -5.89
N PHE A 18 0.30 -13.50 -4.71
CA PHE A 18 0.44 -14.96 -4.57
C PHE A 18 -0.78 -15.66 -3.97
N CYS A 19 -1.85 -14.92 -3.63
CA CYS A 19 -3.05 -15.49 -3.05
C CYS A 19 -4.29 -15.14 -3.88
N LYS A 20 -5.26 -16.06 -3.85
CA LYS A 20 -6.63 -15.88 -4.35
C LYS A 20 -7.59 -16.28 -3.25
N ASP A 21 -8.66 -15.50 -3.04
CA ASP A 21 -9.65 -15.74 -1.97
C ASP A 21 -9.04 -15.92 -0.57
N LYS A 22 -7.97 -15.15 -0.29
CA LYS A 22 -7.16 -15.19 0.95
C LYS A 22 -6.41 -16.51 1.19
N GLN A 23 -6.31 -17.37 0.18
CA GLN A 23 -5.53 -18.60 0.22
C GLN A 23 -4.36 -18.51 -0.75
N SER A 24 -3.19 -19.03 -0.35
CA SER A 24 -2.03 -19.13 -1.24
C SER A 24 -2.39 -19.97 -2.46
N ILE A 25 -2.01 -19.48 -3.64
CA ILE A 25 -2.20 -20.23 -4.88
C ILE A 25 -1.25 -21.43 -4.85
N GLU A 26 -1.82 -22.62 -5.04
CA GLU A 26 -1.07 -23.87 -5.18
C GLU A 26 -1.09 -24.31 -6.64
N ASN A 27 0.10 -24.64 -7.16
CA ASN A 27 0.20 -25.29 -8.46
C ASN A 27 -0.21 -26.75 -8.32
N SER A 28 -1.32 -27.11 -8.97
CA SER A 28 -1.94 -28.45 -8.90
C SER A 28 -1.10 -29.59 -9.50
N TYR A 29 -0.07 -29.28 -10.29
CA TYR A 29 0.77 -30.30 -10.93
C TYR A 29 1.95 -30.71 -10.07
N ILE A 30 2.52 -29.75 -9.33
CA ILE A 30 3.69 -29.98 -8.47
C ILE A 30 3.35 -29.97 -6.98
N TYR A 31 2.11 -29.62 -6.63
CA TYR A 31 1.62 -29.51 -5.25
C TYR A 31 2.49 -28.59 -4.38
N LYS A 32 2.88 -27.44 -4.95
CA LYS A 32 3.69 -26.42 -4.28
C LYS A 32 3.04 -25.05 -4.40
N THR A 33 3.33 -24.20 -3.42
CA THR A 33 3.01 -22.76 -3.43
C THR A 33 4.29 -21.94 -3.60
N TYR A 34 4.16 -20.62 -3.74
CA TYR A 34 5.29 -19.70 -3.80
C TYR A 34 6.26 -19.80 -2.59
N LEU A 35 5.78 -20.33 -1.45
CA LEU A 35 6.58 -20.48 -0.23
C LEU A 35 7.63 -21.60 -0.34
N ASN A 36 7.34 -22.66 -1.12
CA ASN A 36 8.09 -23.93 -1.03
C ASN A 36 8.84 -24.28 -2.33
N ILE A 37 9.17 -23.27 -3.14
CA ILE A 37 9.87 -23.41 -4.43
C ILE A 37 11.19 -22.65 -4.43
N SER A 38 12.01 -22.83 -5.46
CA SER A 38 13.15 -21.97 -5.79
C SER A 38 12.72 -20.81 -6.71
N ASN A 39 13.58 -19.80 -6.88
CA ASN A 39 13.30 -18.70 -7.83
C ASN A 39 13.23 -19.21 -9.28
N ASN A 40 14.03 -20.22 -9.62
CA ASN A 40 14.00 -20.85 -10.94
C ASN A 40 12.70 -21.63 -11.17
N GLU A 41 12.17 -22.32 -10.14
CA GLU A 41 10.86 -22.95 -10.20
C GLU A 41 9.74 -21.91 -10.28
N LEU A 42 9.78 -20.83 -9.48
CA LEU A 42 8.80 -19.75 -9.57
C LEU A 42 8.71 -19.19 -10.99
N LYS A 43 9.87 -18.95 -11.63
CA LYS A 43 9.91 -18.44 -13.01
C LYS A 43 9.27 -19.40 -14.02
N LYS A 44 9.47 -20.71 -13.85
CA LYS A 44 8.88 -21.74 -14.73
C LYS A 44 7.38 -21.91 -14.52
N GLU A 45 6.96 -21.85 -13.27
CA GLU A 45 5.60 -22.18 -12.81
C GLU A 45 4.76 -20.93 -12.54
N ARG A 46 5.22 -19.77 -13.01
CA ARG A 46 4.70 -18.45 -12.67
C ARG A 46 3.20 -18.33 -12.93
N ASP A 47 2.76 -18.81 -14.09
CA ASP A 47 1.36 -18.76 -14.52
C ASP A 47 0.40 -19.53 -13.58
N TYR A 48 0.92 -20.49 -12.82
CA TYR A 48 0.16 -21.29 -11.86
C TYR A 48 0.28 -20.79 -10.42
N LEU A 49 1.17 -19.83 -10.13
CA LEU A 49 1.51 -19.41 -8.76
C LEU A 49 1.28 -17.92 -8.50
N VAL A 50 1.15 -17.12 -9.57
CA VAL A 50 0.84 -15.70 -9.51
C VAL A 50 -0.63 -15.50 -9.85
N ASN A 51 -1.30 -14.63 -9.11
CA ASN A 51 -2.70 -14.33 -9.29
C ASN A 51 -2.93 -13.64 -10.66
N PRO A 52 -3.58 -14.30 -11.63
CA PRO A 52 -3.77 -13.76 -12.97
C PRO A 52 -4.74 -12.57 -13.00
N GLU A 53 -5.58 -12.42 -11.97
CA GLU A 53 -6.55 -11.33 -11.84
C GLU A 53 -5.89 -10.04 -11.33
N TYR A 54 -4.65 -10.11 -10.84
CA TYR A 54 -3.97 -9.02 -10.18
C TYR A 54 -2.85 -8.40 -11.03
N ASN A 55 -3.18 -8.02 -12.28
CA ASN A 55 -2.24 -7.36 -13.20
C ASN A 55 -2.02 -5.86 -12.90
N LYS A 56 -2.87 -5.25 -12.07
CA LYS A 56 -2.86 -3.80 -11.76
C LYS A 56 -1.58 -3.27 -11.06
N PRO A 57 -0.84 -4.02 -10.22
CA PRO A 57 0.36 -3.53 -9.55
C PRO A 57 1.55 -3.32 -10.47
N TYR A 58 1.56 -4.02 -11.61
CA TYR A 58 2.71 -4.02 -12.51
C TYR A 58 2.72 -2.83 -13.48
N PHE A 59 1.98 -1.75 -13.16
CA PHE A 59 1.97 -0.55 -13.99
C PHE A 59 3.40 0.00 -14.12
N GLY A 60 3.85 0.21 -15.36
CA GLY A 60 5.21 0.67 -15.66
C GLY A 60 6.29 -0.41 -15.61
N LEU A 61 5.98 -1.66 -15.25
CA LEU A 61 6.94 -2.76 -15.21
C LEU A 61 6.92 -3.60 -16.50
N LEU A 62 8.10 -3.78 -17.09
CA LEU A 62 8.36 -4.78 -18.14
C LEU A 62 8.25 -6.19 -17.55
N GLU A 63 7.92 -7.19 -18.38
CA GLU A 63 7.72 -8.58 -17.91
C GLU A 63 8.92 -9.13 -17.13
N ARG A 64 10.15 -8.92 -17.62
CA ARG A 64 11.38 -9.32 -16.92
C ARG A 64 11.51 -8.70 -15.52
N ASN A 65 11.01 -7.47 -15.35
CA ASN A 65 11.04 -6.77 -14.06
C ASN A 65 9.96 -7.34 -13.12
N ARG A 66 8.86 -7.90 -13.66
CA ARG A 66 7.81 -8.55 -12.87
C ARG A 66 8.32 -9.85 -12.27
N GLU A 67 8.99 -10.68 -13.07
CA GLU A 67 9.61 -11.93 -12.60
C GLU A 67 10.62 -11.67 -11.47
N GLU A 68 11.48 -10.66 -11.64
CA GLU A 68 12.46 -10.26 -10.62
C GLU A 68 11.76 -9.72 -9.37
N PHE A 69 10.76 -8.85 -9.53
CA PHE A 69 9.98 -8.30 -8.43
C PHE A 69 9.27 -9.37 -7.60
N GLU A 70 8.61 -10.34 -8.25
CA GLU A 70 7.94 -11.46 -7.57
C GLU A 70 8.94 -12.34 -6.82
N SER A 71 10.09 -12.63 -7.44
CA SER A 71 11.17 -13.38 -6.80
C SER A 71 11.67 -12.65 -5.55
N ILE A 72 11.85 -11.33 -5.63
CA ILE A 72 12.25 -10.49 -4.50
C ILE A 72 11.20 -10.53 -3.40
N LEU A 73 9.94 -10.28 -3.72
CA LEU A 73 8.85 -10.29 -2.72
C LEU A 73 8.77 -11.61 -1.97
N ARG A 74 9.03 -12.73 -2.64
CA ARG A 74 9.01 -14.07 -2.03
C ARG A 74 10.13 -14.29 -1.02
N VAL A 75 11.33 -13.80 -1.31
CA VAL A 75 12.54 -14.06 -0.50
C VAL A 75 12.91 -12.93 0.45
N ALA A 76 12.26 -11.76 0.34
CA ALA A 76 12.50 -10.63 1.22
C ALA A 76 12.13 -11.00 2.67
N ASN A 77 13.09 -10.79 3.57
CA ASN A 77 12.93 -11.04 5.00
C ASN A 77 13.13 -9.76 5.78
N ARG A 78 12.49 -9.66 6.96
CA ARG A 78 12.71 -8.51 7.85
C ARG A 78 14.19 -8.39 8.17
N ASN A 79 14.68 -7.16 8.19
CA ASN A 79 16.01 -6.89 8.69
C ASN A 79 16.12 -7.35 10.15
N ARG A 80 17.28 -7.90 10.51
CA ARG A 80 17.54 -8.39 11.88
C ARG A 80 17.49 -7.25 12.88
N ASP A 81 17.93 -6.08 12.46
CA ASP A 81 17.78 -4.84 13.23
C ASP A 81 16.61 -4.04 12.64
N THR A 82 15.43 -4.21 13.25
CA THR A 82 14.20 -3.54 12.82
C THR A 82 14.20 -2.04 13.07
N SER A 83 15.23 -1.50 13.75
CA SER A 83 15.38 -0.06 13.98
C SER A 83 16.31 0.62 12.97
N CYS A 84 16.98 -0.17 12.13
CA CYS A 84 17.92 0.32 11.14
C CYS A 84 17.39 0.14 9.72
N PHE A 85 17.72 1.11 8.86
CA PHE A 85 17.58 0.94 7.42
C PHE A 85 18.36 -0.31 6.94
N PRO A 86 17.81 -1.11 6.02
CA PRO A 86 16.45 -1.07 5.46
C PRO A 86 15.45 -1.90 6.28
N ASP A 87 14.14 -1.78 6.03
CA ASP A 87 13.12 -2.62 6.68
C ASP A 87 13.22 -4.12 6.34
N PHE A 88 13.54 -4.43 5.08
CA PHE A 88 13.71 -5.80 4.58
C PHE A 88 14.98 -5.96 3.77
N THR A 89 15.56 -7.16 3.85
CA THR A 89 16.78 -7.53 3.13
C THR A 89 16.57 -8.83 2.37
N PHE A 90 17.30 -8.97 1.28
CA PHE A 90 17.46 -10.21 0.51
C PHE A 90 18.88 -10.25 -0.06
N GLU A 91 19.25 -11.39 -0.66
CA GLU A 91 20.64 -11.66 -1.09
C GLU A 91 21.29 -10.52 -1.90
N ASN A 92 20.53 -9.88 -2.78
CA ASN A 92 21.04 -8.88 -3.73
C ASN A 92 20.53 -7.46 -3.47
N GLY A 93 19.88 -7.19 -2.35
CA GLY A 93 19.22 -5.89 -2.19
C GLY A 93 18.38 -5.73 -0.95
N PHE A 94 17.55 -4.71 -0.99
CA PHE A 94 16.67 -4.34 0.11
C PHE A 94 15.31 -3.82 -0.34
N ILE A 95 14.37 -3.81 0.61
CA ILE A 95 13.10 -3.09 0.51
C ILE A 95 13.02 -2.15 1.71
N GLU A 96 12.86 -0.86 1.45
CA GLU A 96 12.59 0.16 2.46
C GLU A 96 11.14 0.59 2.34
N HIS A 97 10.42 0.68 3.46
CA HIS A 97 9.06 1.17 3.53
C HIS A 97 9.00 2.56 4.14
N PHE A 98 8.13 3.41 3.59
CA PHE A 98 7.75 4.62 4.30
C PHE A 98 6.34 5.08 3.95
N GLN A 99 5.72 5.77 4.91
CA GLN A 99 4.36 6.28 4.79
C GLN A 99 4.38 7.76 4.39
N VAL A 100 3.46 8.13 3.50
CA VAL A 100 3.20 9.52 3.14
C VAL A 100 1.78 9.90 3.53
N THR A 101 1.56 11.19 3.78
CA THR A 101 0.26 11.74 4.15
C THR A 101 -0.08 12.93 3.29
N SER A 102 -1.37 13.08 3.00
CA SER A 102 -1.93 14.24 2.31
C SER A 102 -2.50 15.26 3.29
N SER A 103 -2.35 15.04 4.59
CA SER A 103 -2.81 15.94 5.65
C SER A 103 -1.68 16.78 6.20
N ILE A 104 -2.02 17.89 6.85
CA ILE A 104 -1.04 18.75 7.52
C ILE A 104 -0.26 17.96 8.57
N GLU A 105 1.07 18.11 8.53
CA GLU A 105 1.99 17.55 9.53
C GLU A 105 2.57 18.64 10.41
N ASN A 106 2.86 18.28 11.66
CA ASN A 106 3.65 19.10 12.57
C ASN A 106 4.55 18.20 13.41
N SER A 107 5.22 18.77 14.43
CA SER A 107 6.09 18.00 15.34
C SER A 107 5.39 16.84 16.08
N LYS A 108 4.05 16.78 16.05
CA LYS A 108 3.23 15.70 16.63
C LYS A 108 2.75 14.69 15.58
N GLY A 109 3.21 14.79 14.33
CA GLY A 109 2.83 13.97 13.20
C GLY A 109 1.59 14.46 12.43
N SER A 110 1.08 13.61 11.53
CA SER A 110 -0.09 13.85 10.68
C SER A 110 -1.36 14.19 11.48
N LYS A 111 -2.05 15.27 11.07
CA LYS A 111 -3.34 15.68 11.62
C LYS A 111 -4.42 14.61 11.39
N HIS A 112 -4.38 13.91 10.26
CA HIS A 112 -5.29 12.81 9.96
C HIS A 112 -5.16 11.69 10.98
N LYS A 113 -3.95 11.13 11.13
CA LYS A 113 -3.68 10.02 12.06
C LYS A 113 -4.03 10.37 13.51
N ARG A 114 -3.79 11.62 13.91
CA ARG A 114 -4.16 12.11 15.24
C ARG A 114 -5.69 12.13 15.44
N LYS A 115 -6.44 12.65 14.48
CA LYS A 115 -7.91 12.68 14.54
C LYS A 115 -8.52 11.29 14.44
N GLU A 116 -7.99 10.44 13.57
CA GLU A 116 -8.43 9.05 13.41
C GLU A 116 -8.24 8.28 14.73
N ASN A 117 -7.07 8.37 15.36
CA ASN A 117 -6.82 7.74 16.66
C ASN A 117 -7.78 8.24 17.75
N GLN A 118 -8.10 9.54 17.77
CA GLN A 118 -9.09 10.10 18.70
C GLN A 118 -10.49 9.55 18.42
N PHE A 119 -10.86 9.44 17.14
CA PHE A 119 -12.14 8.89 16.71
C PHE A 119 -12.27 7.41 17.10
N CYS A 120 -11.28 6.57 16.79
CA CYS A 120 -11.29 5.15 17.16
C CYS A 120 -11.45 4.97 18.67
N ARG A 121 -10.72 5.73 19.49
CA ARG A 121 -10.86 5.69 20.97
C ARG A 121 -12.27 6.05 21.44
N LYS A 122 -12.88 7.06 20.80
CA LYS A 122 -14.27 7.46 21.09
C LYS A 122 -15.23 6.34 20.73
N VAL A 123 -15.11 5.78 19.52
CA VAL A 123 -15.95 4.67 19.03
C VAL A 123 -15.82 3.45 19.93
N ASP A 124 -14.60 3.04 20.29
CA ASP A 124 -14.36 1.90 21.17
C ASP A 124 -15.02 2.09 22.54
N THR A 125 -14.91 3.29 23.10
CA THR A 125 -15.50 3.62 24.40
C THR A 125 -17.03 3.60 24.32
N GLU A 126 -17.62 4.22 23.30
CA GLU A 126 -19.08 4.24 23.13
C GLU A 126 -19.66 2.88 22.77
N THR A 127 -18.93 2.06 22.01
CA THR A 127 -19.32 0.69 21.65
C THR A 127 -19.38 -0.17 22.90
N LYS A 128 -18.36 -0.13 23.76
CA LYS A 128 -18.35 -0.88 25.03
C LYS A 128 -19.54 -0.51 25.92
N LYS A 129 -19.88 0.78 26.01
CA LYS A 129 -21.05 1.25 26.77
C LYS A 129 -22.36 0.71 26.20
N GLN A 130 -22.55 0.80 24.89
CA GLN A 130 -23.76 0.30 24.23
C GLN A 130 -23.94 -1.21 24.33
N VAL A 131 -22.85 -1.97 24.18
CA VAL A 131 -22.91 -3.43 24.32
C VAL A 131 -23.42 -3.81 25.71
N LEU A 132 -22.97 -3.11 26.77
CA LEU A 132 -23.48 -3.32 28.13
C LEU A 132 -24.95 -2.92 28.25
N GLU A 133 -25.31 -1.70 27.83
CA GLU A 133 -26.70 -1.19 27.90
C GLU A 133 -27.69 -2.09 27.16
N TRP A 134 -27.35 -2.55 25.95
CA TRP A 134 -28.22 -3.42 25.15
C TRP A 134 -28.29 -4.83 25.72
N SER A 135 -27.20 -5.35 26.29
CA SER A 135 -27.22 -6.66 26.96
C SER A 135 -28.09 -6.67 28.22
N GLU A 136 -28.15 -5.55 28.95
CA GLU A 136 -28.95 -5.42 30.17
C GLU A 136 -30.44 -5.18 29.88
N THR A 137 -30.76 -4.50 28.77
CA THR A 137 -32.14 -4.08 28.44
C THR A 137 -32.90 -5.12 27.60
N SER A 138 -32.20 -6.00 26.88
CA SER A 138 -32.79 -6.89 25.88
C SER A 138 -33.30 -8.22 26.48
N ARG A 139 -34.61 -8.32 26.77
CA ARG A 139 -35.31 -9.62 26.92
C ARG A 139 -36.00 -10.11 25.63
N ASP A 140 -36.09 -9.26 24.62
CA ASP A 140 -36.72 -9.55 23.32
C ASP A 140 -35.71 -9.42 22.18
N ALA A 141 -35.90 -10.19 21.09
CA ALA A 141 -35.02 -10.23 19.93
C ALA A 141 -35.11 -8.95 19.06
N VAL A 142 -34.74 -7.79 19.60
CA VAL A 142 -34.71 -6.51 18.90
C VAL A 142 -33.32 -6.26 18.32
N LEU A 143 -33.24 -6.02 17.01
CA LEU A 143 -32.00 -5.66 16.34
C LEU A 143 -31.69 -4.17 16.59
N HIS A 144 -30.55 -3.91 17.23
CA HIS A 144 -30.03 -2.56 17.42
C HIS A 144 -28.94 -2.23 16.37
N SER A 145 -28.90 -0.97 15.93
CA SER A 145 -27.85 -0.46 15.04
C SER A 145 -27.44 0.95 15.45
N LYS A 146 -26.13 1.20 15.48
CA LYS A 146 -25.56 2.53 15.63
C LYS A 146 -24.38 2.68 14.67
N SER A 147 -24.22 3.88 14.12
CA SER A 147 -23.10 4.21 13.23
C SER A 147 -22.39 5.47 13.72
N TRP A 148 -21.10 5.56 13.38
CA TRP A 148 -20.27 6.72 13.62
C TRP A 148 -19.67 7.19 12.31
N LYS A 149 -19.57 8.50 12.14
CA LYS A 149 -18.99 9.11 10.94
C LYS A 149 -17.70 9.83 11.29
N PHE A 150 -16.60 9.40 10.67
CA PHE A 150 -15.33 10.12 10.73
C PHE A 150 -15.33 11.26 9.72
N GLN A 151 -14.88 12.45 10.13
CA GLN A 151 -14.69 13.58 9.25
C GLN A 151 -13.20 13.78 9.01
N TYR A 152 -12.80 13.69 7.75
CA TYR A 152 -11.42 13.89 7.35
C TYR A 152 -11.01 15.33 7.68
N PRO A 153 -9.80 15.56 8.21
CA PRO A 153 -9.25 16.91 8.29
C PRO A 153 -8.98 17.46 6.89
N GLU A 154 -8.39 18.64 6.84
CA GLU A 154 -7.90 19.21 5.57
C GLU A 154 -6.83 18.32 4.95
N HIS A 155 -7.00 18.03 3.66
CA HIS A 155 -6.07 17.29 2.83
C HIS A 155 -5.77 18.08 1.55
N SER A 156 -4.55 17.97 1.03
CA SER A 156 -4.19 18.55 -0.26
C SER A 156 -3.08 17.77 -0.95
N TYR A 157 -3.04 17.88 -2.27
CA TYR A 157 -1.94 17.36 -3.08
C TYR A 157 -0.59 18.01 -2.71
N LYS A 158 -0.61 19.30 -2.35
CA LYS A 158 0.58 20.01 -1.87
C LYS A 158 1.17 19.35 -0.62
N PHE A 159 0.33 19.02 0.37
CA PHE A 159 0.79 18.34 1.59
C PHE A 159 1.34 16.95 1.29
N LEU A 160 0.73 16.23 0.34
CA LEU A 160 1.26 14.94 -0.12
C LEU A 160 2.66 15.08 -0.72
N CYS A 161 2.88 16.07 -1.61
CA CYS A 161 4.18 16.33 -2.21
C CYS A 161 5.24 16.69 -1.16
N GLU A 162 4.90 17.54 -0.20
CA GLU A 162 5.79 17.95 0.90
C GLU A 162 6.14 16.75 1.79
N SER A 163 5.14 15.92 2.14
CA SER A 163 5.34 14.70 2.92
C SER A 163 6.23 13.70 2.17
N PHE A 164 5.97 13.45 0.88
CA PHE A 164 6.79 12.55 0.07
C PHE A 164 8.25 13.02 0.01
N LYS A 165 8.49 14.28 -0.39
CA LYS A 165 9.86 14.82 -0.55
C LYS A 165 10.66 14.71 0.73
N ARG A 166 10.07 15.13 1.86
CA ARG A 166 10.74 15.08 3.16
C ARG A 166 11.08 13.64 3.57
N ASN A 167 10.17 12.69 3.39
CA ASN A 167 10.46 11.29 3.70
C ASN A 167 11.53 10.75 2.75
N TRP A 168 11.38 10.96 1.44
CA TRP A 168 12.35 10.54 0.43
C TRP A 168 13.77 11.02 0.75
N GLU A 169 13.95 12.30 1.06
CA GLU A 169 15.25 12.87 1.44
C GLU A 169 15.87 12.16 2.65
N ASN A 170 15.09 11.91 3.71
CA ASN A 170 15.56 11.21 4.91
C ASN A 170 15.96 9.75 4.62
N HIS A 171 15.16 9.04 3.82
CA HIS A 171 15.47 7.65 3.44
C HIS A 171 16.67 7.59 2.49
N MET A 172 16.87 8.58 1.62
CA MET A 172 18.06 8.69 0.77
C MET A 172 19.33 9.03 1.56
N GLU A 173 19.24 9.82 2.63
CA GLU A 173 20.36 10.04 3.55
C GLU A 173 20.75 8.74 4.27
N SER A 174 19.75 7.96 4.69
CA SER A 174 19.96 6.65 5.34
C SER A 174 20.57 5.64 4.36
N TYR A 175 20.07 5.62 3.12
CA TYR A 175 20.64 4.84 2.02
C TYR A 175 22.10 5.21 1.75
N GLY A 176 22.46 6.50 1.78
CA GLY A 176 23.85 6.94 1.60
C GLY A 176 24.83 6.42 2.67
N LYS A 177 24.33 6.00 3.84
CA LYS A 177 25.11 5.41 4.93
C LYS A 177 25.07 3.88 4.93
N TYR A 178 24.23 3.28 4.09
CA TYR A 178 24.02 1.84 4.06
C TYR A 178 25.19 1.13 3.36
N THR A 179 25.70 0.06 3.98
CA THR A 179 26.86 -0.70 3.51
C THR A 179 26.54 -2.13 3.10
N GLY A 180 25.26 -2.53 3.17
CA GLY A 180 24.81 -3.87 2.81
C GLY A 180 24.54 -4.06 1.31
N PRO A 181 23.92 -5.18 0.92
CA PRO A 181 23.59 -5.48 -0.47
C PRO A 181 22.72 -4.39 -1.10
N GLN A 182 23.21 -3.76 -2.17
CA GLN A 182 22.57 -2.60 -2.80
C GLN A 182 22.51 -2.71 -4.34
N LYS A 183 22.60 -3.92 -4.88
CA LYS A 183 22.43 -4.13 -6.33
C LYS A 183 21.00 -3.78 -6.76
N ILE A 184 20.03 -4.04 -5.90
CA ILE A 184 18.61 -3.67 -6.10
C ILE A 184 18.12 -2.95 -4.84
N GLY A 185 17.62 -1.73 -5.01
CA GLY A 185 16.94 -0.98 -3.96
C GLY A 185 15.46 -0.77 -4.33
N ILE A 186 14.55 -1.19 -3.45
CA ILE A 186 13.12 -1.00 -3.63
C ILE A 186 12.60 -0.09 -2.52
N PHE A 187 11.85 0.95 -2.89
CA PHE A 187 11.15 1.81 -1.93
C PHE A 187 9.64 1.59 -2.04
N MET A 188 9.05 1.06 -0.97
CA MET A 188 7.64 0.79 -0.83
C MET A 188 6.95 1.98 -0.16
N VAL A 189 6.32 2.82 -0.98
CA VAL A 189 5.66 4.05 -0.51
C VAL A 189 4.19 3.76 -0.23
N GLU A 190 3.78 3.94 1.03
CA GLU A 190 2.41 3.70 1.46
C GLU A 190 1.66 5.03 1.66
N TYR A 191 0.55 5.18 0.93
CA TYR A 191 -0.44 6.21 1.17
C TYR A 191 -1.69 5.55 1.74
N SER A 192 -1.83 5.58 3.07
CA SER A 192 -2.91 4.88 3.78
C SER A 192 -4.22 5.67 3.86
N GLU A 193 -4.24 6.91 3.38
CA GLU A 193 -5.40 7.80 3.46
C GLU A 193 -6.17 7.74 2.13
N SER A 194 -7.45 7.39 2.11
CA SER A 194 -8.26 7.48 0.87
C SER A 194 -8.83 8.90 0.69
N ALA A 195 -7.99 9.93 0.90
CA ALA A 195 -8.44 11.33 0.99
C ALA A 195 -8.31 12.12 -0.32
N LEU A 196 -7.45 11.66 -1.22
CA LEU A 196 -7.21 12.27 -2.52
C LEU A 196 -7.67 11.33 -3.64
N GLU A 197 -8.30 11.91 -4.66
CA GLU A 197 -8.69 11.24 -5.89
C GLU A 197 -7.83 11.75 -7.05
N MET A 198 -7.72 10.96 -8.12
CA MET A 198 -6.95 11.32 -9.31
C MET A 198 -7.78 11.15 -10.58
N CYS A 199 -7.52 12.03 -11.55
CA CYS A 199 -8.22 12.07 -12.82
C CYS A 199 -7.17 12.33 -13.90
N GLU A 200 -7.05 11.44 -14.89
CA GLU A 200 -6.01 11.54 -15.92
C GLU A 200 -6.29 12.70 -16.87
N ASN A 201 -5.50 13.77 -16.83
CA ASN A 201 -5.75 14.90 -17.73
C ASN A 201 -5.20 14.63 -19.14
N VAL A 202 -5.99 13.96 -19.99
CA VAL A 202 -5.64 13.69 -21.40
C VAL A 202 -5.92 14.89 -22.34
N TYR A 203 -6.45 15.99 -21.82
CA TYR A 203 -6.85 17.18 -22.58
C TYR A 203 -6.15 18.47 -22.12
N CYS A 204 -5.07 18.37 -21.33
CA CYS A 204 -4.38 19.52 -20.74
C CYS A 204 -3.81 20.50 -21.78
N ASP A 205 -3.48 20.01 -22.98
CA ASP A 205 -2.84 20.78 -24.04
C ASP A 205 -3.77 20.95 -25.27
N TRP A 206 -5.08 21.03 -25.01
CA TRP A 206 -6.08 21.12 -26.07
C TRP A 206 -5.96 22.42 -26.87
N ILE A 207 -5.82 22.28 -28.18
CA ILE A 207 -5.89 23.40 -29.13
C ILE A 207 -7.35 23.62 -29.52
N ASN A 208 -7.85 24.85 -29.31
CA ASN A 208 -9.21 25.24 -29.71
C ASN A 208 -9.46 24.91 -31.20
N GLY A 209 -10.54 24.17 -31.48
CA GLY A 209 -10.98 23.83 -32.84
C GLY A 209 -10.57 22.45 -33.34
N MET A 210 -9.79 21.68 -32.58
CA MET A 210 -9.43 20.30 -32.96
C MET A 210 -10.67 19.38 -32.87
N ALA A 211 -10.83 18.41 -33.78
CA ALA A 211 -11.88 17.39 -33.73
C ALA A 211 -11.29 16.09 -33.15
N GLN A 212 -12.01 15.41 -32.25
CA GLN A 212 -11.42 14.32 -31.45
C GLN A 212 -11.62 12.89 -31.97
N GLY A 213 -12.53 12.62 -32.91
CA GLY A 213 -12.79 11.23 -33.35
C GLY A 213 -13.00 10.26 -32.17
N ASP A 214 -12.55 9.01 -32.32
CA ASP A 214 -12.68 7.93 -31.32
C ASP A 214 -11.54 7.92 -30.29
N MET A 215 -11.34 9.01 -29.55
CA MET A 215 -10.33 9.05 -28.47
C MET A 215 -10.75 8.25 -27.22
N ARG A 216 -9.75 7.66 -26.55
CA ARG A 216 -9.95 6.92 -25.30
C ARG A 216 -10.47 7.83 -24.18
N LYS A 217 -11.30 7.27 -23.29
CA LYS A 217 -11.82 7.99 -22.13
C LYS A 217 -10.73 8.25 -21.09
N GLN A 218 -10.82 9.41 -20.43
CA GLN A 218 -10.04 9.74 -19.25
C GLN A 218 -10.25 8.69 -18.15
N GLU A 219 -9.16 8.21 -17.57
CA GLU A 219 -9.23 7.33 -16.40
C GLU A 219 -9.50 8.16 -15.13
N LYS A 220 -10.44 7.69 -14.29
CA LYS A 220 -10.76 8.27 -12.98
C LYS A 220 -10.45 7.25 -11.90
N PHE A 221 -9.78 7.70 -10.85
CA PHE A 221 -9.42 6.89 -9.70
C PHE A 221 -9.94 7.55 -8.44
N ASN A 222 -10.78 6.83 -7.69
CA ASN A 222 -11.31 7.27 -6.39
C ASN A 222 -10.22 7.31 -5.29
N GLU A 223 -8.97 7.02 -5.66
CA GLU A 223 -7.82 7.01 -4.77
C GLU A 223 -6.61 7.54 -5.53
N TYR A 224 -5.74 8.24 -4.82
CA TYR A 224 -4.46 8.67 -5.36
C TYR A 224 -3.57 7.47 -5.71
N ARG A 225 -2.93 7.56 -6.87
CA ARG A 225 -2.03 6.54 -7.43
C ARG A 225 -0.70 7.20 -7.75
N LEU A 226 0.29 7.01 -6.87
CA LEU A 226 1.65 7.55 -7.05
C LEU A 226 2.23 7.20 -8.42
N SER A 227 2.02 5.97 -8.88
CA SER A 227 2.50 5.48 -10.18
C SER A 227 1.90 6.21 -11.39
N ARG A 228 0.88 7.06 -11.20
CA ARG A 228 0.23 7.86 -12.26
C ARG A 228 0.56 9.35 -12.16
N ASP A 229 1.32 9.76 -11.16
CA ASP A 229 1.67 11.16 -10.94
C ASP A 229 2.99 11.52 -11.63
N LYS A 230 2.89 12.29 -12.72
CA LYS A 230 4.04 12.75 -13.52
C LYS A 230 4.81 13.91 -12.90
N ASN A 231 4.28 14.55 -11.86
CA ASN A 231 4.95 15.68 -11.21
C ASN A 231 5.86 15.20 -10.08
N LEU A 232 5.54 14.05 -9.49
CA LEU A 232 6.20 13.53 -8.31
C LEU A 232 7.15 12.37 -8.66
N LEU A 233 6.83 11.57 -9.69
CA LEU A 233 7.73 10.59 -10.32
C LEU A 233 8.16 11.08 -11.72
#